data_AF-A0A9P7XCH2-F1
#
_entry.id   AF-A0A9P7XCH2-F1
#
_cell.length_a   1.000
_cell.length_b   1.000
_cell.length_c   1.000
_cell.angle_alpha   90.00
_cell.angle_beta   90.00
_cell.angle_gamma   90.00
#
_symmetry.space_group_name_H-M   'P 1'
#
loop_
_entity.id
_entity.type
_entity.pdbx_description
1 polymer ?
#
loop_
_entity_poly.entity_id
_entity_poly.type
_entity_poly.pdbx_seq_one_letter_code
_entity_poly.pdbx_strand_id
1 'polypeptide(L)'
;MRFYTSITPLLALGWLASIAAAPIDGSIERRHCPHGEHCHGNGGNGGNGGNGGDSFGSGNGGNGGNGGNGGNSVGHHHGHGSGNSGNGGNGGNGGDSFGSGNGGDGGNGGNGGNSVGHHRRHRSGNGGNGGDGGNGGDSFGSGNGGNGGNGGNGGNSFGHHHGHGSGNGGNGGDGGNGGDSFGSGNGGNGGNGGNGGNSFKVRRHLHSSGNGGNGGDGGNGGDSFGSGNGGDGGDGGNGGNSYGYGNGGDGGDGGNGGDSFGSGNAGNGGDGGNGGSSFKVRRHLHSSGNGGNGGDGGNGGDSFGSGNGGNGGNGGNGGNSFGHHHGHGSGNGGNGGNGGNGGDSFGSGNGGDGGNGGNGGNSFGRRHQSGNGGNGGDGGNGGDSFGSGNGGNGGNGGNGGNSFGHPHHGHGSGNGGNGGNGGNGGDSFGSGNGGNGGNGGNGGNSVHH
;
A
#
# COMPACT_ATOMS: atom_id res chain seq x y z
N MET A 1 -78.62 -4.17 55.70
CA MET A 1 -79.08 -2.86 56.23
C MET A 1 -79.22 -1.90 55.05
N ARG A 2 -80.25 -1.05 55.04
CA ARG A 2 -80.43 0.05 54.07
C ARG A 2 -80.08 1.38 54.74
N PHE A 3 -79.44 2.30 54.01
CA PHE A 3 -79.53 3.78 54.00
C PHE A 3 -78.53 4.21 52.88
N TYR A 4 -78.87 4.87 51.75
CA TYR A 4 -79.42 6.23 51.54
C TYR A 4 -78.62 7.28 52.36
N THR A 5 -78.08 8.42 51.89
CA THR A 5 -78.29 9.35 50.76
C THR A 5 -77.06 10.30 50.70
N SER A 6 -76.72 11.11 49.68
CA SER A 6 -76.90 11.13 48.20
C SER A 6 -76.49 12.53 47.66
N ILE A 7 -75.97 12.66 46.42
CA ILE A 7 -76.26 13.71 45.39
C ILE A 7 -75.09 13.95 44.41
N THR A 8 -75.45 14.28 43.17
CA THR A 8 -74.68 14.50 41.93
C THR A 8 -74.08 15.94 41.82
N PRO A 9 -73.64 16.41 40.63
CA PRO A 9 -72.35 16.13 39.98
C PRO A 9 -71.55 17.43 39.72
N LEU A 10 -70.32 17.34 39.18
CA LEU A 10 -69.75 18.48 38.45
C LEU A 10 -68.90 18.06 37.24
N LEU A 11 -69.30 18.56 36.07
CA LEU A 11 -68.49 18.55 34.86
C LEU A 11 -67.32 19.52 35.00
N ALA A 12 -66.13 19.08 34.62
CA ALA A 12 -65.03 19.97 34.24
C ALA A 12 -64.31 19.36 33.02
N LEU A 13 -64.51 19.95 31.84
CA LEU A 13 -63.66 19.67 30.69
C LEU A 13 -62.25 20.24 30.97
N GLY A 14 -61.31 19.37 31.31
CA GLY A 14 -59.88 19.67 31.33
C GLY A 14 -59.28 19.42 29.95
N TRP A 15 -58.76 20.46 29.32
CA TRP A 15 -58.23 20.41 27.95
C TRP A 15 -57.01 19.49 27.79
N LEU A 16 -56.82 19.00 26.55
CA LEU A 16 -55.52 18.48 26.10
C LEU A 16 -54.43 19.55 26.30
N ALA A 17 -53.42 19.20 27.07
CA ALA A 17 -52.09 19.77 26.95
C ALA A 17 -51.15 18.68 26.43
N SER A 18 -51.22 18.41 25.12
CA SER A 18 -50.10 17.76 24.44
C SER A 18 -48.90 18.70 24.56
N ILE A 19 -47.97 18.36 25.45
CA ILE A 19 -46.66 19.01 25.51
C ILE A 19 -45.90 18.56 24.27
N ALA A 20 -46.19 19.22 23.14
CA ALA A 20 -45.27 19.26 22.03
C ALA A 20 -44.04 20.00 22.53
N ALA A 21 -42.94 19.27 22.74
CA ALA A 21 -41.64 19.89 22.94
C ALA A 21 -41.36 20.74 21.70
N ALA A 22 -41.41 22.06 21.85
CA ALA A 22 -41.03 22.95 20.77
C ALA A 22 -39.58 22.63 20.38
N PRO A 23 -39.24 22.54 19.09
CA PRO A 23 -37.84 22.53 18.69
C PRO A 23 -37.24 23.82 19.23
N ILE A 24 -36.23 23.69 20.09
CA ILE A 24 -35.40 24.84 20.47
C ILE A 24 -34.64 25.20 19.20
N ASP A 25 -35.15 26.19 18.48
CA ASP A 25 -34.48 26.74 17.31
C ASP A 25 -33.16 27.36 17.78
N GLY A 26 -32.07 26.63 17.54
CA GLY A 26 -30.71 27.05 17.85
C GLY A 26 -30.20 28.16 16.93
N SER A 27 -31.07 28.84 16.18
CA SER A 27 -30.73 30.00 15.36
C SER A 27 -30.03 31.06 16.21
N ILE A 28 -28.71 31.15 16.05
CA ILE A 28 -27.94 32.26 16.61
C ILE A 28 -28.39 33.52 15.87
N GLU A 29 -29.13 34.36 16.59
CA GLU A 29 -29.39 35.73 16.18
C GLU A 29 -28.07 36.38 15.76
N ARG A 30 -27.99 36.85 14.51
CA ARG A 30 -26.75 37.37 13.91
C ARG A 30 -26.31 38.64 14.64
N ARG A 31 -25.60 38.47 15.76
CA ARG A 31 -24.94 39.55 16.48
C ARG A 31 -23.87 40.14 15.58
N HIS A 32 -24.20 41.30 15.03
CA HIS A 32 -23.37 42.11 14.17
C HIS A 32 -22.12 42.51 14.97
N CYS A 33 -21.00 41.81 14.82
CA CYS A 33 -19.74 42.23 15.43
C CYS A 33 -19.27 43.51 14.70
N PRO A 34 -19.15 44.66 15.37
CA PRO A 34 -18.57 45.85 14.75
C PRO A 34 -17.09 45.63 14.43
N HIS A 35 -16.58 46.33 13.40
CA HIS A 35 -15.20 46.20 12.95
C HIS A 35 -14.19 46.48 14.09
N GLY A 36 -13.54 45.42 14.58
CA GLY A 36 -12.40 45.51 15.50
C GLY A 36 -12.41 44.56 16.68
N GLU A 37 -13.57 43.99 17.05
CA GLU A 37 -13.68 43.10 18.23
C GLU A 37 -13.68 41.62 17.84
N HIS A 38 -12.93 40.81 18.61
CA HIS A 38 -12.91 39.36 18.43
C HIS A 38 -14.22 38.75 18.96
N CYS A 39 -15.06 38.25 18.06
CA CYS A 39 -16.26 37.49 18.43
C CYS A 39 -15.83 36.18 19.12
N HIS A 40 -16.20 36.01 20.39
CA HIS A 40 -15.97 34.78 21.16
C HIS A 40 -17.32 34.25 21.66
N GLY A 41 -17.78 33.12 21.10
CA GLY A 41 -19.02 32.47 21.53
C GLY A 41 -19.00 31.00 21.16
N ASN A 42 -19.20 30.14 22.15
CA ASN A 42 -19.42 28.71 21.92
C ASN A 42 -20.87 28.49 21.45
N GLY A 43 -21.07 27.45 20.64
CA GLY A 43 -22.39 26.95 20.32
C GLY A 43 -23.07 26.31 21.53
N GLY A 44 -24.40 26.39 21.59
CA GLY A 44 -25.20 25.70 22.60
C GLY A 44 -25.34 24.21 22.28
N ASN A 45 -25.38 23.33 23.29
CA ASN A 45 -25.63 21.91 23.06
C ASN A 45 -27.09 21.65 22.69
N GLY A 46 -27.32 20.71 21.77
CA GLY A 46 -28.65 20.25 21.38
C GLY A 46 -29.33 19.40 22.46
N GLY A 47 -30.66 19.51 22.55
CA GLY A 47 -31.50 18.55 23.30
C GLY A 47 -31.66 17.23 22.54
N ASN A 48 -32.42 16.26 23.08
CA ASN A 48 -32.72 15.01 22.35
C ASN A 48 -33.28 15.29 20.94
N GLY A 49 -32.65 14.72 19.92
CA GLY A 49 -32.95 14.95 18.50
C GLY A 49 -32.51 16.30 17.94
N GLY A 50 -31.97 17.20 18.77
CA GLY A 50 -31.52 18.54 18.38
C GLY A 50 -30.04 18.59 18.05
N ASN A 51 -29.69 19.35 17.03
CA ASN A 51 -28.30 19.64 16.68
C ASN A 51 -27.66 20.59 17.70
N GLY A 52 -26.35 20.51 17.85
CA GLY A 52 -25.57 21.54 18.51
C GLY A 52 -25.54 22.82 17.66
N GLY A 53 -25.48 23.97 18.32
CA GLY A 53 -25.35 25.27 17.66
C GLY A 53 -23.92 25.49 17.14
N ASP A 54 -23.82 26.26 16.07
CA ASP A 54 -22.53 26.64 15.48
C ASP A 54 -21.77 27.66 16.35
N SER A 55 -20.45 27.78 16.15
CA SER A 55 -19.61 28.83 16.73
C SER A 55 -18.88 29.64 15.66
N PHE A 56 -18.61 30.91 15.98
CA PHE A 56 -17.82 31.81 15.15
C PHE A 56 -16.63 32.38 15.94
N GLY A 57 -15.49 32.56 15.29
CA GLY A 57 -14.28 33.15 15.86
C GLY A 57 -13.36 32.12 16.51
N SER A 58 -13.36 32.02 17.85
CA SER A 58 -12.56 31.02 18.58
C SER A 58 -13.36 30.15 19.55
N GLY A 59 -14.70 30.21 19.49
CA GLY A 59 -15.55 29.36 20.31
C GLY A 59 -15.68 27.98 19.72
N ASN A 60 -15.98 26.98 20.54
CA ASN A 60 -16.26 25.62 20.09
C ASN A 60 -17.72 25.47 19.67
N GLY A 61 -17.99 24.63 18.67
CA GLY A 61 -19.35 24.21 18.32
C GLY A 61 -20.01 23.45 19.48
N GLY A 62 -21.33 23.53 19.60
CA GLY A 62 -22.08 22.78 20.60
C GLY A 62 -22.22 21.31 20.22
N ASN A 63 -22.32 20.41 21.18
CA ASN A 63 -22.56 18.99 20.90
C ASN A 63 -24.03 18.76 20.52
N GLY A 64 -24.30 17.83 19.60
CA GLY A 64 -25.64 17.33 19.32
C GLY A 64 -26.20 16.50 20.48
N GLY A 65 -27.52 16.50 20.65
CA GLY A 65 -28.18 15.54 21.52
C GLY A 65 -28.42 14.20 20.81
N ASN A 66 -29.08 13.25 21.48
CA ASN A 66 -29.29 11.90 20.95
C ASN A 66 -30.05 11.94 19.60
N GLY A 67 -29.41 11.55 18.49
CA GLY A 67 -29.93 11.67 17.11
C GLY A 67 -29.61 12.97 16.37
N GLY A 68 -28.96 13.94 17.02
CA GLY A 68 -28.61 15.25 16.45
C GLY A 68 -27.12 15.40 16.16
N ASN A 69 -26.81 16.22 15.14
CA ASN A 69 -25.45 16.50 14.72
C ASN A 69 -24.75 17.50 15.66
N GLY A 70 -23.43 17.43 15.73
CA GLY A 70 -22.61 18.48 16.34
C GLY A 70 -22.66 19.79 15.55
N GLY A 71 -22.51 20.91 16.26
CA GLY A 71 -22.44 22.24 15.67
C GLY A 71 -21.07 22.52 15.06
N ASN A 72 -21.07 23.28 13.97
CA ASN A 72 -19.85 23.63 13.23
C ASN A 72 -19.05 24.74 13.94
N SER A 73 -17.77 24.87 13.59
CA SER A 73 -16.90 25.93 14.09
C SER A 73 -16.29 26.70 12.94
N VAL A 74 -16.43 28.03 12.91
CA VAL A 74 -15.91 28.89 11.85
C VAL A 74 -14.93 29.92 12.39
N GLY A 75 -13.64 29.65 12.22
CA GLY A 75 -12.53 30.53 12.58
C GLY A 75 -12.31 31.68 11.60
N HIS A 76 -11.62 32.73 12.07
CA HIS A 76 -11.31 33.91 11.26
C HIS A 76 -9.96 33.82 10.52
N HIS A 77 -9.94 34.29 9.27
CA HIS A 77 -8.80 34.19 8.34
C HIS A 77 -7.48 34.84 8.80
N HIS A 78 -7.46 35.70 9.83
CA HIS A 78 -6.29 36.49 10.23
C HIS A 78 -6.00 36.52 11.75
N GLY A 79 -6.73 35.75 12.57
CA GLY A 79 -6.62 35.78 14.03
C GLY A 79 -6.51 34.39 14.65
N HIS A 80 -5.95 34.31 15.86
CA HIS A 80 -5.58 33.08 16.58
C HIS A 80 -6.74 32.16 17.05
N GLY A 81 -7.89 32.17 16.36
CA GLY A 81 -9.05 31.36 16.70
C GLY A 81 -8.92 29.89 16.31
N SER A 82 -8.83 29.02 17.31
CA SER A 82 -8.95 27.56 17.19
C SER A 82 -10.16 27.09 17.99
N GLY A 83 -11.34 27.16 17.38
CA GLY A 83 -12.55 26.52 17.91
C GLY A 83 -12.69 25.12 17.33
N ASN A 84 -12.83 24.10 18.16
CA ASN A 84 -13.19 22.76 17.70
C ASN A 84 -14.70 22.68 17.48
N SER A 85 -15.14 21.89 16.52
CA SER A 85 -16.56 21.65 16.31
C SER A 85 -17.11 20.69 17.37
N GLY A 86 -18.43 20.70 17.56
CA GLY A 86 -19.09 19.84 18.52
C GLY A 86 -19.24 18.41 18.01
N ASN A 87 -19.36 17.46 18.94
CA ASN A 87 -19.57 16.05 18.62
C ASN A 87 -21.06 15.77 18.35
N GLY A 88 -21.36 14.78 17.53
CA GLY A 88 -22.72 14.26 17.35
C GLY A 88 -23.20 13.45 18.56
N GLY A 89 -24.52 13.38 18.77
CA GLY A 89 -25.10 12.34 19.62
C GLY A 89 -25.26 11.02 18.85
N ASN A 90 -25.77 9.95 19.48
CA ASN A 90 -25.95 8.66 18.78
C ASN A 90 -26.79 8.84 17.49
N GLY A 91 -26.27 8.39 16.35
CA GLY A 91 -26.86 8.53 15.02
C GLY A 91 -26.62 9.89 14.35
N GLY A 92 -25.98 10.83 15.04
CA GLY A 92 -25.64 12.16 14.53
C GLY A 92 -24.15 12.29 14.18
N ASN A 93 -23.86 13.06 13.14
CA ASN A 93 -22.50 13.36 12.71
C ASN A 93 -21.84 14.41 13.61
N GLY A 94 -20.52 14.40 13.69
CA GLY A 94 -19.76 15.51 14.25
C GLY A 94 -19.84 16.76 13.35
N GLY A 95 -19.64 17.94 13.95
CA GLY A 95 -19.65 19.21 13.20
C GLY A 95 -18.36 19.44 12.42
N ASP A 96 -18.45 20.14 11.29
CA ASP A 96 -17.32 20.55 10.46
C ASP A 96 -16.60 21.77 11.08
N SER A 97 -15.26 21.80 11.00
CA SER A 97 -14.43 22.92 11.45
C SER A 97 -13.79 23.63 10.26
N PHE A 98 -13.91 24.95 10.20
CA PHE A 98 -13.28 25.81 9.21
C PHE A 98 -12.27 26.71 9.90
N GLY A 99 -10.97 26.44 9.74
CA GLY A 99 -9.90 27.20 10.42
C GLY A 99 -8.85 26.29 11.05
N SER A 100 -8.57 26.48 12.34
CA SER A 100 -7.47 25.80 13.02
C SER A 100 -7.88 24.80 14.11
N GLY A 101 -9.17 24.57 14.32
CA GLY A 101 -9.68 23.55 15.24
C GLY A 101 -10.06 22.26 14.51
N ASN A 102 -10.24 21.18 15.26
CA ASN A 102 -10.63 19.87 14.75
C ASN A 102 -12.11 19.81 14.40
N GLY A 103 -12.48 18.95 13.44
CA GLY A 103 -13.86 18.49 13.31
C GLY A 103 -14.28 17.69 14.55
N GLY A 104 -15.59 17.67 14.83
CA GLY A 104 -16.14 16.93 15.97
C GLY A 104 -16.27 15.43 15.68
N ASP A 105 -16.27 14.58 16.70
CA ASP A 105 -16.51 13.14 16.51
C ASP A 105 -18.00 12.87 16.26
N GLY A 106 -18.31 11.83 15.48
CA GLY A 106 -19.66 11.30 15.33
C GLY A 106 -20.09 10.48 16.56
N GLY A 107 -21.39 10.41 16.83
CA GLY A 107 -21.94 9.40 17.74
C GLY A 107 -22.14 8.06 17.03
N ASN A 108 -22.59 7.01 17.73
CA ASN A 108 -22.79 5.68 17.13
C ASN A 108 -23.69 5.73 15.88
N GLY A 109 -23.18 5.32 14.72
CA GLY A 109 -23.82 5.39 13.41
C GLY A 109 -23.60 6.69 12.63
N GLY A 110 -22.91 7.67 13.22
CA GLY A 110 -22.63 8.99 12.65
C GLY A 110 -21.16 9.16 12.27
N ASN A 111 -20.92 9.92 11.21
CA ASN A 111 -19.59 10.23 10.71
C ASN A 111 -18.91 11.32 11.55
N GLY A 112 -17.58 11.30 11.60
CA GLY A 112 -16.80 12.43 12.08
C GLY A 112 -16.94 13.66 11.17
N GLY A 113 -16.89 14.84 11.76
CA GLY A 113 -16.90 16.11 11.04
C GLY A 113 -15.54 16.42 10.42
N ASN A 114 -15.55 17.16 9.32
CA ASN A 114 -14.35 17.50 8.56
C ASN A 114 -13.58 18.68 9.19
N SER A 115 -12.32 18.86 8.80
CA SER A 115 -11.51 20.02 9.16
C SER A 115 -10.94 20.70 7.92
N VAL A 116 -11.15 22.01 7.76
CA VAL A 116 -10.72 22.80 6.60
C VAL A 116 -9.78 23.92 7.04
N GLY A 117 -8.47 23.66 6.94
CA GLY A 117 -7.40 24.58 7.29
C GLY A 117 -7.03 25.58 6.20
N HIS A 118 -7.25 26.87 6.46
CA HIS A 118 -6.90 27.97 5.56
C HIS A 118 -5.72 28.83 6.04
N HIS A 119 -4.46 28.34 5.99
CA HIS A 119 -3.28 29.16 5.59
C HIS A 119 -1.94 28.41 5.55
N ARG A 120 -0.97 28.97 4.79
CA ARG A 120 0.39 28.43 4.57
C ARG A 120 1.31 28.32 5.81
N ARG A 121 0.87 28.65 7.02
CA ARG A 121 1.74 28.69 8.22
C ARG A 121 1.07 28.13 9.49
N HIS A 122 1.33 26.85 9.73
CA HIS A 122 1.44 26.19 11.03
C HIS A 122 0.20 25.87 11.88
N ARG A 123 -1.05 26.00 11.41
CA ARG A 123 -2.19 25.40 12.14
C ARG A 123 -3.24 24.79 11.21
N SER A 124 -3.70 23.61 11.59
CA SER A 124 -4.71 22.78 10.94
C SER A 124 -5.31 21.88 12.00
N GLY A 125 -6.63 21.71 12.00
CA GLY A 125 -7.25 20.65 12.79
C GLY A 125 -7.22 19.31 12.05
N ASN A 126 -7.39 18.23 12.80
CA ASN A 126 -7.70 16.91 12.26
C ASN A 126 -9.20 16.80 11.95
N GLY A 127 -9.58 15.87 11.08
CA GLY A 127 -10.96 15.40 11.02
C GLY A 127 -11.36 14.70 12.33
N GLY A 128 -12.64 14.76 12.69
CA GLY A 128 -13.17 14.02 13.84
C GLY A 128 -13.33 12.54 13.52
N ASN A 129 -13.41 11.69 14.54
CA ASN A 129 -13.57 10.24 14.35
C ASN A 129 -15.05 9.89 14.09
N GLY A 130 -15.30 8.80 13.37
CA GLY A 130 -16.64 8.21 13.27
C GLY A 130 -17.02 7.46 14.56
N GLY A 131 -18.31 7.40 14.87
CA GLY A 131 -18.83 6.43 15.84
C GLY A 131 -19.00 5.04 15.19
N ASP A 132 -19.47 4.03 15.95
CA ASP A 132 -19.69 2.67 15.40
C ASP A 132 -20.52 2.70 14.10
N GLY A 133 -19.97 2.22 12.98
CA GLY A 133 -20.58 2.24 11.64
C GLY A 133 -20.42 3.53 10.85
N GLY A 134 -19.80 4.57 11.43
CA GLY A 134 -19.55 5.86 10.81
C GLY A 134 -18.10 6.03 10.36
N ASN A 135 -17.90 6.77 9.26
CA ASN A 135 -16.58 7.10 8.73
C ASN A 135 -15.92 8.23 9.54
N GLY A 136 -14.60 8.27 9.55
CA GLY A 136 -13.84 9.43 10.00
C GLY A 136 -14.01 10.63 9.05
N GLY A 137 -13.91 11.84 9.59
CA GLY A 137 -13.96 13.08 8.82
C GLY A 137 -12.66 13.35 8.08
N ASP A 138 -12.75 14.02 6.93
CA ASP A 138 -11.60 14.44 6.14
C ASP A 138 -10.88 15.64 6.80
N SER A 139 -9.59 15.78 6.53
CA SER A 139 -8.80 16.97 6.86
C SER A 139 -8.21 17.61 5.61
N PHE A 140 -8.36 18.92 5.47
CA PHE A 140 -7.76 19.72 4.40
C PHE A 140 -6.73 20.67 5.02
N GLY A 141 -5.45 20.53 4.69
CA GLY A 141 -4.37 21.34 5.25
C GLY A 141 -3.16 20.51 5.69
N SER A 142 -2.81 20.56 6.98
CA SER A 142 -1.70 19.80 7.57
C SER A 142 -2.12 18.89 8.73
N GLY A 143 -3.43 18.63 8.88
CA GLY A 143 -3.98 17.73 9.90
C GLY A 143 -4.26 16.35 9.32
N ASN A 144 -4.40 15.36 10.20
CA ASN A 144 -4.76 14.00 9.82
C ASN A 144 -6.27 13.88 9.55
N GLY A 145 -6.65 12.92 8.70
CA GLY A 145 -8.04 12.45 8.69
C GLY A 145 -8.40 11.80 10.03
N GLY A 146 -9.68 11.82 10.38
CA GLY A 146 -10.18 11.11 11.56
C GLY A 146 -10.29 9.61 11.31
N ASN A 147 -10.28 8.79 12.37
CA ASN A 147 -10.45 7.34 12.21
C ASN A 147 -11.93 6.99 12.00
N GLY A 148 -12.21 5.90 11.29
CA GLY A 148 -13.54 5.29 11.26
C GLY A 148 -13.87 4.60 12.58
N GLY A 149 -15.16 4.50 12.91
CA GLY A 149 -15.62 3.54 13.91
C GLY A 149 -15.74 2.13 13.32
N ASN A 150 -16.19 1.15 14.10
CA ASN A 150 -16.33 -0.24 13.63
C ASN A 150 -17.24 -0.32 12.39
N GLY A 151 -16.74 -0.83 11.26
CA GLY A 151 -17.43 -0.86 9.97
C GLY A 151 -17.30 0.40 9.12
N GLY A 152 -16.65 1.45 9.63
CA GLY A 152 -16.45 2.73 8.97
C GLY A 152 -15.02 2.93 8.48
N ASN A 153 -14.88 3.65 7.36
CA ASN A 153 -13.60 3.99 6.77
C ASN A 153 -12.92 5.16 7.52
N GLY A 154 -11.60 5.20 7.47
CA GLY A 154 -10.84 6.39 7.87
C GLY A 154 -11.07 7.56 6.93
N GLY A 155 -11.04 8.77 7.47
CA GLY A 155 -11.09 10.02 6.70
C GLY A 155 -9.76 10.31 6.01
N ASN A 156 -9.81 11.05 4.91
CA ASN A 156 -8.66 11.39 4.09
C ASN A 156 -7.91 12.62 4.63
N SER A 157 -6.67 12.81 4.20
CA SER A 157 -5.89 14.03 4.44
C SER A 157 -5.43 14.69 3.14
N PHE A 158 -5.78 15.96 2.95
CA PHE A 158 -5.47 16.74 1.75
C PHE A 158 -4.42 17.82 2.04
N GLY A 159 -3.16 17.48 1.80
CA GLY A 159 -1.98 18.32 1.98
C GLY A 159 -1.94 19.58 1.13
N HIS A 160 -1.41 20.68 1.68
CA HIS A 160 -1.31 21.96 0.96
C HIS A 160 -0.04 22.11 0.11
N HIS A 161 -0.19 22.50 -1.16
CA HIS A 161 0.85 22.55 -2.21
C HIS A 161 2.11 23.43 -1.97
N HIS A 162 2.21 24.16 -0.85
CA HIS A 162 3.25 25.19 -0.62
C HIS A 162 3.79 25.28 0.82
N GLY A 163 3.54 24.26 1.67
CA GLY A 163 4.07 24.23 3.03
C GLY A 163 4.40 22.81 3.48
N HIS A 164 5.14 22.68 4.59
CA HIS A 164 5.60 21.41 5.19
C HIS A 164 4.45 20.62 5.88
N GLY A 165 3.25 20.63 5.31
CA GLY A 165 2.07 19.98 5.87
C GLY A 165 2.02 18.49 5.52
N SER A 166 2.43 17.64 6.46
CA SER A 166 2.17 16.20 6.44
C SER A 166 0.95 15.91 7.32
N GLY A 167 -0.17 15.53 6.72
CA GLY A 167 -1.28 14.90 7.41
C GLY A 167 -1.45 13.48 6.87
N ASN A 168 -1.63 12.51 7.76
CA ASN A 168 -1.90 11.12 7.40
C ASN A 168 -3.40 10.91 7.17
N GLY A 169 -3.75 9.92 6.35
CA GLY A 169 -5.10 9.37 6.39
C GLY A 169 -5.43 8.78 7.76
N GLY A 170 -6.70 8.80 8.14
CA GLY A 170 -7.18 8.12 9.34
C GLY A 170 -7.26 6.61 9.11
N ASN A 171 -7.23 5.82 10.18
CA ASN A 171 -7.40 4.37 10.08
C ASN A 171 -8.88 4.00 9.92
N GLY A 172 -9.17 2.89 9.23
CA GLY A 172 -10.48 2.26 9.29
C GLY A 172 -10.73 1.58 10.63
N GLY A 173 -12.00 1.43 11.03
CA GLY A 173 -12.38 0.47 12.06
C GLY A 173 -12.56 -0.94 11.46
N ASP A 174 -12.97 -1.92 12.27
CA ASP A 174 -13.16 -3.31 11.81
C ASP A 174 -14.07 -3.40 10.57
N GLY A 175 -13.58 -3.92 9.45
CA GLY A 175 -14.29 -3.98 8.16
C GLY A 175 -14.18 -2.72 7.30
N GLY A 176 -13.56 -1.64 7.79
CA GLY A 176 -13.37 -0.37 7.11
C GLY A 176 -11.96 -0.18 6.55
N ASN A 177 -11.86 0.52 5.41
CA ASN A 177 -10.59 0.88 4.79
C ASN A 177 -9.92 2.06 5.52
N GLY A 178 -8.60 2.14 5.44
CA GLY A 178 -7.85 3.35 5.77
C GLY A 178 -8.11 4.48 4.78
N GLY A 179 -8.03 5.72 5.26
CA GLY A 179 -8.15 6.92 4.42
C GLY A 179 -6.86 7.23 3.65
N ASP A 180 -6.99 7.91 2.51
CA ASP A 180 -5.86 8.33 1.68
C ASP A 180 -5.15 9.57 2.26
N SER A 181 -3.85 9.73 1.96
CA SER A 181 -3.11 10.98 2.16
C SER A 181 -2.65 11.58 0.84
N PHE A 182 -3.00 12.83 0.59
CA PHE A 182 -2.62 13.60 -0.59
C PHE A 182 -1.57 14.66 -0.23
N GLY A 183 -0.32 14.25 -0.01
CA GLY A 183 0.76 15.19 0.26
C GLY A 183 2.07 14.54 0.70
N SER A 184 2.36 14.67 1.99
CA SER A 184 3.60 14.20 2.65
C SER A 184 3.34 13.31 3.87
N GLY A 185 2.08 12.90 4.10
CA GLY A 185 1.73 11.93 5.13
C GLY A 185 1.54 10.54 4.53
N ASN A 186 1.37 9.55 5.40
CA ASN A 186 1.06 8.18 5.02
C ASN A 186 -0.45 8.02 4.79
N GLY A 187 -0.85 7.03 4.00
CA GLY A 187 -2.21 6.50 4.08
C GLY A 187 -2.48 5.90 5.48
N GLY A 188 -3.75 5.88 5.88
CA GLY A 188 -4.17 5.20 7.11
C GLY A 188 -4.25 3.70 6.91
N ASN A 189 -4.18 2.92 8.00
CA ASN A 189 -4.32 1.47 7.93
C ASN A 189 -5.81 1.06 7.81
N GLY A 190 -6.07 -0.07 7.16
CA GLY A 190 -7.38 -0.73 7.23
C GLY A 190 -7.60 -1.37 8.61
N GLY A 191 -8.87 -1.54 9.00
CA GLY A 191 -9.23 -2.50 10.04
C GLY A 191 -9.37 -3.91 9.46
N ASN A 192 -9.77 -4.89 10.28
CA ASN A 192 -9.90 -6.29 9.85
C ASN A 192 -10.83 -6.43 8.63
N GLY A 193 -10.36 -6.96 7.52
CA GLY A 193 -11.09 -7.05 6.23
C GLY A 193 -11.04 -5.79 5.36
N GLY A 194 -10.43 -4.71 5.84
CA GLY A 194 -10.28 -3.43 5.15
C GLY A 194 -8.89 -3.22 4.56
N ASN A 195 -8.84 -2.56 3.40
CA ASN A 195 -7.58 -2.21 2.75
C ASN A 195 -6.92 -0.99 3.43
N GLY A 196 -5.59 -0.90 3.33
CA GLY A 196 -4.86 0.31 3.63
C GLY A 196 -5.15 1.45 2.65
N GLY A 197 -5.12 2.68 3.14
CA GLY A 197 -5.24 3.89 2.34
C GLY A 197 -3.95 4.20 1.58
N ASN A 198 -4.06 4.94 0.49
CA ASN A 198 -2.96 5.27 -0.41
C ASN A 198 -2.24 6.56 0.02
N SER A 199 -1.02 6.77 -0.48
CA SER A 199 -0.25 8.01 -0.33
C SER A 199 0.08 8.63 -1.69
N PHE A 200 -0.36 9.86 -1.92
CA PHE A 200 -0.20 10.59 -3.17
C PHE A 200 0.68 11.84 -3.02
N LYS A 201 1.93 11.78 -3.48
CA LYS A 201 2.87 12.91 -3.40
C LYS A 201 2.64 13.95 -4.49
N VAL A 202 2.10 15.10 -4.09
CA VAL A 202 1.87 16.23 -5.01
C VAL A 202 3.10 17.16 -5.10
N ARG A 203 3.94 16.92 -6.12
CA ARG A 203 5.11 17.70 -6.63
C ARG A 203 6.52 17.16 -6.30
N ARG A 204 7.45 17.52 -7.20
CA ARG A 204 8.79 16.96 -7.39
C ARG A 204 9.92 17.44 -6.44
N HIS A 205 9.66 18.41 -5.54
CA HIS A 205 10.72 19.18 -4.88
C HIS A 205 10.75 19.15 -3.34
N LEU A 206 9.89 18.38 -2.66
CA LEU A 206 10.05 18.12 -1.23
C LEU A 206 10.67 16.73 -0.99
N HIS A 207 11.59 16.67 -0.02
CA HIS A 207 12.31 15.46 0.39
C HIS A 207 11.47 14.47 1.24
N SER A 208 10.20 14.78 1.51
CA SER A 208 9.32 13.92 2.32
C SER A 208 8.71 12.78 1.50
N SER A 209 8.65 11.60 2.10
CA SER A 209 7.97 10.39 1.66
C SER A 209 6.73 10.16 2.52
N GLY A 210 5.65 9.70 1.89
CA GLY A 210 4.51 9.12 2.59
C GLY A 210 4.32 7.70 2.06
N ASN A 211 4.15 6.72 2.94
CA ASN A 211 3.90 5.33 2.58
C ASN A 211 2.40 5.08 2.38
N GLY A 212 2.03 4.02 1.67
CA GLY A 212 0.69 3.44 1.82
C GLY A 212 0.48 2.94 3.25
N GLY A 213 -0.77 2.90 3.69
CA GLY A 213 -1.15 2.23 4.94
C GLY A 213 -1.24 0.72 4.74
N ASN A 214 -1.13 -0.04 5.82
CA ASN A 214 -1.23 -1.50 5.76
C ASN A 214 -2.71 -1.94 5.73
N GLY A 215 -2.99 -3.08 5.10
CA GLY A 215 -4.28 -3.75 5.23
C GLY A 215 -4.47 -4.36 6.62
N GLY A 216 -5.71 -4.55 7.06
CA GLY A 216 -6.02 -5.50 8.13
C GLY A 216 -6.19 -6.92 7.57
N ASP A 217 -6.51 -7.90 8.42
CA ASP A 217 -6.69 -9.32 8.03
C ASP A 217 -7.62 -9.46 6.80
N GLY A 218 -7.14 -10.03 5.68
CA GLY A 218 -7.90 -10.14 4.41
C GLY A 218 -7.90 -8.89 3.52
N GLY A 219 -7.32 -7.78 3.98
CA GLY A 219 -7.21 -6.51 3.26
C GLY A 219 -5.85 -6.31 2.62
N ASN A 220 -5.83 -5.65 1.46
CA ASN A 220 -4.58 -5.30 0.76
C ASN A 220 -3.93 -4.06 1.38
N GLY A 221 -2.60 -3.96 1.26
CA GLY A 221 -1.88 -2.73 1.54
C GLY A 221 -2.19 -1.62 0.52
N GLY A 222 -2.08 -0.36 0.94
CA GLY A 222 -2.29 0.80 0.08
C GLY A 222 -1.07 1.13 -0.78
N ASP A 223 -1.31 1.76 -1.93
CA ASP A 223 -0.24 2.19 -2.84
C ASP A 223 0.47 3.47 -2.34
N SER A 224 1.73 3.64 -2.73
CA SER A 224 2.48 4.90 -2.57
C SER A 224 2.91 5.48 -3.92
N PHE A 225 2.56 6.74 -4.15
CA PHE A 225 2.96 7.49 -5.33
C PHE A 225 3.97 8.57 -4.94
N GLY A 226 5.27 8.29 -5.13
CA GLY A 226 6.33 9.27 -4.88
C GLY A 226 7.63 8.65 -4.40
N SER A 227 7.86 8.66 -3.09
CA SER A 227 9.11 8.19 -2.50
C SER A 227 8.94 7.46 -1.16
N GLY A 228 7.71 7.06 -0.82
CA GLY A 228 7.45 6.10 0.25
C GLY A 228 7.21 4.70 -0.33
N ASN A 229 7.13 3.71 0.55
CA ASN A 229 6.82 2.33 0.17
C ASN A 229 5.30 2.13 0.03
N GLY A 230 4.88 1.10 -0.71
CA GLY A 230 3.54 0.54 -0.52
C GLY A 230 3.38 0.02 0.92
N GLY A 231 2.13 -0.04 1.40
CA GLY A 231 1.83 -0.70 2.67
C GLY A 231 1.75 -2.21 2.52
N ASP A 232 1.90 -2.95 3.60
CA ASP A 232 1.84 -4.42 3.59
C ASP A 232 0.37 -4.91 3.60
N GLY A 233 0.12 -6.07 3.02
CA GLY A 233 -1.18 -6.77 3.14
C GLY A 233 -1.34 -7.44 4.51
N GLY A 234 -2.58 -7.58 4.98
CA GLY A 234 -2.90 -8.52 6.07
C GLY A 234 -3.05 -9.95 5.54
N ASP A 235 -3.37 -10.91 6.40
CA ASP A 235 -3.52 -12.34 6.03
C ASP A 235 -4.48 -12.53 4.84
N GLY A 236 -4.01 -13.07 3.71
CA GLY A 236 -4.77 -13.22 2.46
C GLY A 236 -4.82 -11.99 1.55
N GLY A 237 -4.29 -10.85 2.01
CA GLY A 237 -4.21 -9.59 1.27
C GLY A 237 -2.86 -9.38 0.59
N ASN A 238 -2.88 -8.72 -0.57
CA ASN A 238 -1.66 -8.38 -1.32
C ASN A 238 -1.00 -7.12 -0.75
N GLY A 239 0.33 -7.02 -0.91
CA GLY A 239 1.06 -5.79 -0.63
C GLY A 239 0.74 -4.68 -1.64
N GLY A 240 0.78 -3.43 -1.18
CA GLY A 240 0.56 -2.26 -2.02
C GLY A 240 1.77 -1.92 -2.89
N ASN A 241 1.54 -1.24 -4.01
CA ASN A 241 2.58 -0.90 -4.98
C ASN A 241 3.31 0.39 -4.60
N SER A 242 4.53 0.56 -5.10
CA SER A 242 5.28 1.83 -5.04
C SER A 242 5.52 2.39 -6.43
N TYR A 243 5.22 3.67 -6.62
CA TYR A 243 5.46 4.43 -7.84
C TYR A 243 6.49 5.53 -7.59
N GLY A 244 7.78 5.17 -7.66
CA GLY A 244 8.89 6.13 -7.66
C GLY A 244 10.16 5.62 -6.98
N TYR A 245 10.38 5.99 -5.71
CA TYR A 245 11.64 5.74 -4.99
C TYR A 245 11.51 4.85 -3.73
N GLY A 246 10.35 4.23 -3.50
CA GLY A 246 10.15 3.27 -2.41
C GLY A 246 9.99 1.83 -2.91
N ASN A 247 9.91 0.90 -1.97
CA ASN A 247 9.64 -0.51 -2.26
C ASN A 247 8.13 -0.80 -2.38
N GLY A 248 7.75 -1.87 -3.07
CA GLY A 248 6.44 -2.48 -2.86
C GLY A 248 6.31 -3.02 -1.43
N GLY A 249 5.09 -3.07 -0.90
CA GLY A 249 4.81 -3.71 0.40
C GLY A 249 4.76 -5.23 0.27
N ASP A 250 5.00 -5.94 1.37
CA ASP A 250 4.92 -7.40 1.41
C ASP A 250 3.45 -7.87 1.43
N GLY A 251 3.15 -9.05 0.87
CA GLY A 251 1.85 -9.70 1.00
C GLY A 251 1.74 -10.47 2.32
N GLY A 252 0.53 -10.56 2.88
CA GLY A 252 0.25 -11.48 3.99
C GLY A 252 0.11 -12.93 3.52
N ASP A 253 -0.19 -13.86 4.41
CA ASP A 253 -0.30 -15.30 4.09
C ASP A 253 -1.31 -15.56 2.94
N GLY A 254 -0.86 -16.13 1.82
CA GLY A 254 -1.66 -16.33 0.60
C GLY A 254 -1.73 -15.11 -0.35
N GLY A 255 -1.23 -13.95 0.07
CA GLY A 255 -1.20 -12.71 -0.70
C GLY A 255 0.12 -12.49 -1.45
N ASN A 256 0.05 -11.83 -2.60
CA ASN A 256 1.23 -11.49 -3.41
C ASN A 256 1.90 -10.21 -2.89
N GLY A 257 3.20 -10.08 -3.08
CA GLY A 257 3.92 -8.83 -2.83
C GLY A 257 3.60 -7.75 -3.86
N GLY A 258 3.67 -6.48 -3.45
CA GLY A 258 3.41 -5.33 -4.31
C GLY A 258 4.56 -5.01 -5.27
N ASP A 259 4.23 -4.45 -6.44
CA ASP A 259 5.20 -4.05 -7.46
C ASP A 259 5.95 -2.76 -7.08
N SER A 260 7.13 -2.55 -7.67
CA SER A 260 7.94 -1.34 -7.52
C SER A 260 8.25 -0.67 -8.86
N PHE A 261 7.54 0.40 -9.19
CA PHE A 261 7.68 1.18 -10.40
C PHE A 261 8.67 2.35 -10.22
N GLY A 262 9.96 2.04 -10.13
CA GLY A 262 11.03 3.04 -10.29
C GLY A 262 12.39 2.60 -9.77
N SER A 263 12.71 2.97 -8.54
CA SER A 263 13.97 2.65 -7.85
C SER A 263 13.67 2.22 -6.41
N GLY A 264 13.40 0.93 -6.26
CA GLY A 264 13.09 0.23 -5.02
C GLY A 264 12.85 -1.24 -5.34
N ASN A 265 12.96 -2.12 -4.35
CA ASN A 265 12.62 -3.53 -4.54
C ASN A 265 11.10 -3.71 -4.56
N ALA A 266 10.61 -4.73 -5.25
CA ALA A 266 9.24 -5.17 -5.03
C ALA A 266 9.11 -5.92 -3.69
N GLY A 267 7.88 -6.03 -3.18
CA GLY A 267 7.58 -6.78 -1.97
C GLY A 267 7.55 -8.29 -2.21
N ASN A 268 7.76 -9.06 -1.15
CA ASN A 268 7.67 -10.51 -1.15
C ASN A 268 6.21 -10.96 -1.03
N GLY A 269 5.88 -12.15 -1.56
CA GLY A 269 4.61 -12.80 -1.24
C GLY A 269 4.67 -13.48 0.12
N GLY A 270 3.52 -13.59 0.79
CA GLY A 270 3.36 -14.50 1.93
C GLY A 270 3.22 -15.96 1.47
N ASP A 271 2.97 -16.88 2.40
CA ASP A 271 2.90 -18.31 2.07
C ASP A 271 1.82 -18.63 1.01
N GLY A 272 2.22 -19.20 -0.13
CA GLY A 272 1.36 -19.43 -1.31
C GLY A 272 1.28 -18.25 -2.29
N GLY A 273 1.76 -17.07 -1.92
CA GLY A 273 1.77 -15.85 -2.72
C GLY A 273 3.06 -15.63 -3.51
N ASN A 274 2.96 -14.99 -4.68
CA ASN A 274 4.12 -14.65 -5.50
C ASN A 274 4.76 -13.34 -5.02
N GLY A 275 6.07 -13.19 -5.25
CA GLY A 275 6.73 -11.90 -5.09
C GLY A 275 6.32 -10.91 -6.18
N GLY A 276 6.27 -9.62 -5.83
CA GLY A 276 6.02 -8.54 -6.76
C GLY A 276 7.20 -8.30 -7.71
N SER A 277 6.97 -7.55 -8.78
CA SER A 277 7.96 -7.25 -9.82
C SER A 277 8.49 -5.81 -9.76
N SER A 278 9.77 -5.60 -10.11
CA SER A 278 10.42 -4.28 -10.13
C SER A 278 10.51 -3.72 -11.56
N PHE A 279 10.10 -2.48 -11.76
CA PHE A 279 10.03 -1.82 -13.08
C PHE A 279 10.79 -0.51 -13.11
N LYS A 280 11.98 -0.49 -13.73
CA LYS A 280 12.82 0.71 -13.80
C LYS A 280 12.39 1.70 -14.89
N VAL A 281 11.72 2.78 -14.48
CA VAL A 281 11.08 3.74 -15.40
C VAL A 281 12.05 4.74 -16.09
N ARG A 282 13.33 4.89 -15.68
CA ARG A 282 14.28 5.84 -16.33
C ARG A 282 15.74 5.38 -16.44
N ARG A 283 16.34 5.67 -17.61
CA ARG A 283 17.72 5.34 -18.02
C ARG A 283 18.87 5.96 -17.19
N HIS A 284 18.63 6.94 -16.33
CA HIS A 284 19.68 7.74 -15.67
C HIS A 284 19.79 7.59 -14.15
N LEU A 285 19.00 6.69 -13.52
CA LEU A 285 19.19 6.39 -12.10
C LEU A 285 20.12 5.18 -11.93
N HIS A 286 21.11 5.30 -11.05
CA HIS A 286 22.08 4.24 -10.75
C HIS A 286 21.53 3.14 -9.83
N SER A 287 20.33 3.29 -9.25
CA SER A 287 19.71 2.27 -8.40
C SER A 287 19.13 1.12 -9.23
N SER A 288 19.37 -0.10 -8.76
CA SER A 288 18.60 -1.31 -9.06
C SER A 288 17.42 -1.44 -8.09
N GLY A 289 16.39 -2.16 -8.51
CA GLY A 289 15.38 -2.75 -7.64
C GLY A 289 15.26 -4.22 -8.00
N ASN A 290 15.23 -5.11 -7.01
CA ASN A 290 15.03 -6.53 -7.24
C ASN A 290 13.53 -6.88 -7.28
N GLY A 291 13.17 -7.97 -7.95
CA GLY A 291 11.88 -8.62 -7.73
C GLY A 291 11.80 -9.19 -6.30
N GLY A 292 10.61 -9.28 -5.75
CA GLY A 292 10.38 -9.87 -4.43
C GLY A 292 10.41 -11.40 -4.48
N ASN A 293 10.69 -12.03 -3.35
CA ASN A 293 10.62 -13.50 -3.26
C ASN A 293 9.16 -13.97 -3.18
N GLY A 294 8.86 -15.16 -3.68
CA GLY A 294 7.60 -15.84 -3.36
C GLY A 294 7.67 -16.54 -2.01
N GLY A 295 6.53 -16.66 -1.32
CA GLY A 295 6.39 -17.56 -0.17
C GLY A 295 6.25 -19.02 -0.60
N ASP A 296 6.01 -19.94 0.32
CA ASP A 296 5.96 -21.38 -0.01
C ASP A 296 4.86 -21.71 -1.04
N GLY A 297 5.24 -22.28 -2.19
CA GLY A 297 4.38 -22.51 -3.36
C GLY A 297 4.31 -21.35 -4.36
N GLY A 298 4.77 -20.16 -3.99
CA GLY A 298 4.76 -18.95 -4.81
C GLY A 298 6.04 -18.72 -5.61
N ASN A 299 5.91 -18.12 -6.79
CA ASN A 299 7.05 -17.76 -7.63
C ASN A 299 7.71 -16.45 -7.15
N GLY A 300 9.00 -16.29 -7.40
CA GLY A 300 9.67 -15.00 -7.29
C GLY A 300 9.23 -14.04 -8.39
N GLY A 301 9.20 -12.75 -8.09
CA GLY A 301 8.82 -11.71 -9.05
C GLY A 301 9.98 -11.29 -9.96
N ASP A 302 9.64 -10.70 -11.10
CA ASP A 302 10.61 -10.30 -12.12
C ASP A 302 11.30 -8.97 -11.77
N SER A 303 12.48 -8.73 -12.33
CA SER A 303 13.17 -7.44 -12.29
C SER A 303 13.44 -6.90 -13.69
N PHE A 304 12.94 -5.69 -13.97
CA PHE A 304 13.14 -4.99 -15.24
C PHE A 304 14.09 -3.80 -15.03
N GLY A 305 15.39 -4.03 -15.24
CA GLY A 305 16.40 -2.98 -15.14
C GLY A 305 17.82 -3.47 -14.88
N SER A 306 18.22 -3.48 -13.61
CA SER A 306 19.58 -3.86 -13.18
C SER A 306 19.61 -4.52 -11.79
N GLY A 307 18.46 -4.96 -11.28
CA GLY A 307 18.36 -5.80 -10.09
C GLY A 307 18.12 -7.25 -10.47
N ASN A 308 18.16 -8.15 -9.49
CA ASN A 308 17.90 -9.57 -9.69
C ASN A 308 16.39 -9.87 -9.70
N GLY A 309 15.98 -10.94 -10.37
CA GLY A 309 14.69 -11.56 -10.08
C GLY A 309 14.66 -12.10 -8.65
N GLY A 310 13.46 -12.18 -8.06
CA GLY A 310 13.28 -12.76 -6.73
C GLY A 310 13.32 -14.30 -6.76
N ASN A 311 13.59 -14.94 -5.63
CA ASN A 311 13.58 -16.40 -5.53
C ASN A 311 12.15 -16.93 -5.39
N GLY A 312 11.87 -18.14 -5.87
CA GLY A 312 10.64 -18.87 -5.55
C GLY A 312 10.72 -19.52 -4.17
N GLY A 313 9.57 -19.66 -3.50
CA GLY A 313 9.44 -20.52 -2.32
C GLY A 313 9.37 -22.00 -2.71
N ASN A 314 9.15 -22.92 -1.76
CA ASN A 314 9.11 -24.36 -2.06
C ASN A 314 8.04 -24.69 -3.12
N GLY A 315 8.41 -25.28 -4.25
CA GLY A 315 7.54 -25.55 -5.40
C GLY A 315 7.38 -24.41 -6.41
N GLY A 316 7.83 -23.19 -6.07
CA GLY A 316 7.77 -22.02 -6.92
C GLY A 316 9.05 -21.78 -7.74
N ASN A 317 8.90 -21.19 -8.92
CA ASN A 317 10.02 -20.81 -9.77
C ASN A 317 10.67 -19.49 -9.32
N GLY A 318 11.95 -19.31 -9.62
CA GLY A 318 12.59 -18.01 -9.53
C GLY A 318 12.09 -17.03 -10.59
N GLY A 319 12.02 -15.75 -10.22
CA GLY A 319 11.70 -14.66 -11.13
C GLY A 319 12.85 -14.30 -12.07
N ASN A 320 12.52 -13.70 -13.20
CA ASN A 320 13.47 -13.37 -14.25
C ASN A 320 14.13 -12.00 -14.03
N SER A 321 15.24 -11.76 -14.71
CA SER A 321 15.91 -10.46 -14.74
C SER A 321 16.09 -9.96 -16.19
N PHE A 322 15.52 -8.80 -16.48
CA PHE A 322 15.56 -8.14 -17.78
C PHE A 322 16.52 -6.94 -17.74
N GLY A 323 17.79 -7.23 -18.04
CA GLY A 323 18.88 -6.26 -18.09
C GLY A 323 18.80 -5.26 -19.24
N HIS A 324 19.33 -4.05 -19.02
CA HIS A 324 19.29 -2.98 -20.02
C HIS A 324 20.42 -3.03 -21.07
N HIS A 325 20.04 -2.70 -22.30
CA HIS A 325 20.80 -2.95 -23.53
C HIS A 325 22.16 -2.21 -23.72
N HIS A 326 22.53 -1.24 -22.87
CA HIS A 326 23.66 -0.35 -23.15
C HIS A 326 24.55 0.06 -21.96
N GLY A 327 24.46 -0.60 -20.80
CA GLY A 327 25.44 -0.36 -19.73
C GLY A 327 25.23 -1.17 -18.47
N HIS A 328 26.34 -1.75 -17.98
CA HIS A 328 26.72 -2.23 -16.63
C HIS A 328 25.68 -2.81 -15.63
N GLY A 329 24.43 -3.02 -16.01
CA GLY A 329 23.42 -3.68 -15.18
C GLY A 329 23.40 -5.19 -15.39
N SER A 330 24.09 -5.92 -14.53
CA SER A 330 23.97 -7.37 -14.38
C SER A 330 22.95 -7.69 -13.29
N GLY A 331 21.74 -8.09 -13.68
CA GLY A 331 20.78 -8.70 -12.77
C GLY A 331 20.71 -10.20 -13.06
N ASN A 332 20.85 -11.04 -12.05
CA ASN A 332 20.67 -12.48 -12.17
C ASN A 332 19.19 -12.86 -12.14
N GLY A 333 18.83 -13.98 -12.75
CA GLY A 333 17.56 -14.64 -12.42
C GLY A 333 17.56 -15.10 -10.96
N GLY A 334 16.39 -15.15 -10.34
CA GLY A 334 16.23 -15.70 -9.01
C GLY A 334 16.26 -17.22 -9.01
N ASN A 335 16.56 -17.83 -7.87
CA ASN A 335 16.61 -19.29 -7.73
C ASN A 335 15.20 -19.86 -7.55
N GLY A 336 14.96 -21.07 -8.05
CA GLY A 336 13.76 -21.85 -7.76
C GLY A 336 13.82 -22.48 -6.37
N GLY A 337 12.67 -22.63 -5.71
CA GLY A 337 12.56 -23.48 -4.52
C GLY A 337 12.52 -24.96 -4.88
N ASN A 338 12.41 -25.85 -3.89
CA ASN A 338 12.35 -27.31 -4.14
C ASN A 338 11.23 -27.67 -5.14
N GLY A 339 11.57 -28.26 -6.29
CA GLY A 339 10.65 -28.58 -7.39
C GLY A 339 10.45 -27.47 -8.43
N GLY A 340 10.90 -26.25 -8.15
CA GLY A 340 10.80 -25.09 -9.04
C GLY A 340 12.07 -24.83 -9.84
N ASN A 341 11.91 -24.24 -11.02
CA ASN A 341 13.03 -23.86 -11.90
C ASN A 341 13.65 -22.52 -11.45
N GLY A 342 14.92 -22.32 -11.75
CA GLY A 342 15.54 -21.00 -11.69
C GLY A 342 15.01 -20.06 -12.78
N GLY A 343 14.97 -18.76 -12.49
CA GLY A 343 14.56 -17.73 -13.44
C GLY A 343 15.64 -17.38 -14.46
N ASP A 344 15.24 -16.89 -15.62
CA ASP A 344 16.14 -16.48 -16.70
C ASP A 344 16.79 -15.11 -16.42
N SER A 345 17.99 -14.88 -16.96
CA SER A 345 18.63 -13.56 -17.05
C SER A 345 18.78 -13.12 -18.50
N PHE A 346 18.38 -11.90 -18.82
CA PHE A 346 18.51 -11.28 -20.13
C PHE A 346 19.47 -10.11 -20.05
N GLY A 347 20.77 -10.36 -20.25
CA GLY A 347 21.81 -9.33 -20.10
C GLY A 347 23.17 -9.94 -19.74
N SER A 348 23.89 -9.31 -18.82
CA SER A 348 25.18 -9.81 -18.31
C SER A 348 25.07 -10.39 -16.89
N GLY A 349 23.91 -10.95 -16.54
CA GLY A 349 23.71 -11.70 -15.30
C GLY A 349 23.61 -13.19 -15.58
N ASN A 350 23.68 -14.01 -14.54
CA ASN A 350 23.50 -15.45 -14.66
C ASN A 350 22.01 -15.81 -14.55
N GLY A 351 21.60 -16.92 -15.17
CA GLY A 351 20.34 -17.57 -14.80
C GLY A 351 20.39 -18.07 -13.35
N GLY A 352 19.24 -18.14 -12.70
CA GLY A 352 19.13 -18.65 -11.33
C GLY A 352 19.26 -20.18 -11.26
N ASP A 353 19.70 -20.71 -10.13
CA ASP A 353 19.74 -22.16 -9.92
C ASP A 353 18.33 -22.73 -9.70
N GLY A 354 18.06 -23.94 -10.20
CA GLY A 354 16.85 -24.69 -9.90
C GLY A 354 16.92 -25.38 -8.54
N GLY A 355 15.78 -25.53 -7.86
CA GLY A 355 15.71 -26.37 -6.67
C GLY A 355 15.70 -27.86 -7.01
N ASN A 356 15.62 -28.73 -6.01
CA ASN A 356 15.59 -30.19 -6.23
C ASN A 356 14.48 -30.60 -7.19
N GLY A 357 14.79 -31.25 -8.31
CA GLY A 357 13.88 -31.61 -9.39
C GLY A 357 13.62 -30.51 -10.44
N GLY A 358 14.06 -29.27 -10.19
CA GLY A 358 13.90 -28.12 -11.08
C GLY A 358 15.14 -27.84 -11.93
N ASN A 359 14.93 -27.29 -13.13
CA ASN A 359 16.00 -26.89 -14.03
C ASN A 359 16.61 -25.54 -13.62
N GLY A 360 17.87 -25.33 -13.95
CA GLY A 360 18.48 -24.01 -13.89
C GLY A 360 17.91 -23.07 -14.96
N GLY A 361 17.83 -21.78 -14.64
CA GLY A 361 17.42 -20.73 -15.56
C GLY A 361 18.52 -20.41 -16.58
N ASN A 362 18.11 -19.85 -17.71
CA ASN A 362 19.00 -19.54 -18.83
C ASN A 362 19.64 -18.15 -18.68
N SER A 363 20.72 -17.90 -19.42
CA SER A 363 21.36 -16.60 -19.55
C SER A 363 21.43 -16.15 -21.00
N PHE A 364 20.81 -15.02 -21.32
CA PHE A 364 20.72 -14.42 -22.65
C PHE A 364 21.60 -13.16 -22.77
N GLY A 365 22.90 -13.36 -22.89
CA GLY A 365 23.88 -12.32 -23.15
C GLY A 365 24.01 -11.91 -24.62
N ARG A 366 24.35 -10.64 -24.85
CA ARG A 366 24.71 -10.14 -26.19
C ARG A 366 26.23 -9.99 -26.32
N ARG A 367 26.71 -9.64 -27.51
CA ARG A 367 28.14 -9.52 -27.84
C ARG A 367 28.95 -8.79 -26.73
N HIS A 368 29.96 -9.47 -26.19
CA HIS A 368 30.81 -9.06 -25.04
C HIS A 368 30.16 -9.03 -23.65
N GLN A 369 28.96 -9.59 -23.48
CA GLN A 369 28.33 -9.82 -22.18
C GLN A 369 28.42 -11.31 -21.83
N SER A 370 29.02 -11.62 -20.69
CA SER A 370 29.03 -12.96 -20.10
C SER A 370 27.97 -13.07 -19.02
N GLY A 371 27.29 -14.20 -19.00
CA GLY A 371 26.38 -14.64 -17.95
C GLY A 371 26.20 -16.14 -18.13
N ASN A 372 26.33 -16.91 -17.06
CA ASN A 372 26.22 -18.37 -17.12
C ASN A 372 24.76 -18.81 -16.99
N GLY A 373 24.41 -19.96 -17.56
CA GLY A 373 23.18 -20.65 -17.16
C GLY A 373 23.27 -21.10 -15.70
N GLY A 374 22.14 -21.10 -15.01
CA GLY A 374 22.04 -21.62 -13.64
C GLY A 374 22.13 -23.14 -13.60
N ASN A 375 22.49 -23.71 -12.46
CA ASN A 375 22.57 -25.16 -12.30
C ASN A 375 21.19 -25.76 -12.05
N GLY A 376 20.95 -26.99 -12.50
CA GLY A 376 19.78 -27.77 -12.09
C GLY A 376 19.96 -28.37 -10.70
N GLY A 377 18.87 -28.52 -9.94
CA GLY A 377 18.87 -29.33 -8.73
C GLY A 377 18.88 -30.83 -9.05
N ASP A 378 18.86 -31.70 -8.04
CA ASP A 378 18.86 -33.16 -8.27
C ASP A 378 17.68 -33.59 -9.16
N GLY A 379 17.96 -34.24 -10.30
CA GLY A 379 17.00 -34.61 -11.35
C GLY A 379 16.75 -33.53 -12.41
N GLY A 380 17.18 -32.29 -12.20
CA GLY A 380 17.00 -31.16 -13.11
C GLY A 380 18.21 -30.87 -14.00
N ASN A 381 17.96 -30.33 -15.19
CA ASN A 381 19.00 -29.93 -16.13
C ASN A 381 19.59 -28.55 -15.76
N GLY A 382 20.86 -28.32 -16.12
CA GLY A 382 21.43 -26.98 -16.12
C GLY A 382 20.81 -26.10 -17.22
N GLY A 383 20.72 -24.80 -16.97
CA GLY A 383 20.23 -23.82 -17.93
C GLY A 383 21.26 -23.49 -19.01
N ASP A 384 20.78 -23.05 -20.17
CA ASP A 384 21.62 -22.66 -21.31
C ASP A 384 22.23 -21.26 -21.11
N SER A 385 23.38 -21.03 -21.76
CA SER A 385 24.01 -19.72 -21.89
C SER A 385 24.10 -19.31 -23.35
N PHE A 386 23.71 -18.09 -23.66
CA PHE A 386 23.86 -17.46 -24.96
C PHE A 386 24.78 -16.24 -24.81
N GLY A 387 25.87 -16.16 -25.58
CA GLY A 387 26.85 -15.08 -25.46
C GLY A 387 28.28 -15.58 -25.22
N SER A 388 28.87 -15.25 -24.07
CA SER A 388 30.21 -15.71 -23.68
C SER A 388 30.28 -16.19 -22.22
N GLY A 389 29.19 -16.79 -21.73
CA GLY A 389 29.15 -17.52 -20.46
C GLY A 389 29.04 -19.03 -20.69
N ASN A 390 29.20 -19.81 -19.63
CA ASN A 390 29.08 -21.27 -19.67
C ASN A 390 27.62 -21.71 -19.47
N GLY A 391 27.25 -22.86 -20.03
CA GLY A 391 26.03 -23.55 -19.62
C GLY A 391 26.13 -24.02 -18.15
N GLY A 392 24.99 -24.08 -17.46
CA GLY A 392 24.92 -24.54 -16.07
C GLY A 392 25.07 -26.06 -15.96
N ASN A 393 25.47 -26.57 -14.79
CA ASN A 393 25.58 -28.02 -14.59
C ASN A 393 24.21 -28.63 -14.29
N GLY A 394 23.97 -29.88 -14.70
CA GLY A 394 22.82 -30.66 -14.26
C GLY A 394 23.04 -31.26 -12.87
N GLY A 395 21.96 -31.45 -12.11
CA GLY A 395 22.00 -32.25 -10.87
C GLY A 395 22.04 -33.75 -11.16
N ASN A 396 22.01 -34.61 -10.14
CA ASN A 396 22.07 -36.06 -10.36
C ASN A 396 20.89 -36.53 -11.26
N GLY A 397 21.20 -37.20 -12.37
CA GLY A 397 20.22 -37.61 -13.40
C GLY A 397 19.89 -36.54 -14.45
N GLY A 398 20.31 -35.29 -14.26
CA GLY A 398 20.08 -34.17 -15.16
C GLY A 398 21.25 -33.88 -16.10
N ASN A 399 20.95 -33.33 -17.28
CA ASN A 399 21.95 -32.93 -18.27
C ASN A 399 22.55 -31.56 -17.95
N GLY A 400 23.79 -31.32 -18.37
CA GLY A 400 24.35 -29.97 -18.41
C GLY A 400 23.69 -29.11 -19.48
N GLY A 401 23.56 -27.81 -19.20
CA GLY A 401 23.08 -26.81 -20.15
C GLY A 401 24.13 -26.49 -21.21
N ASN A 402 23.67 -25.98 -22.35
CA ASN A 402 24.50 -25.68 -23.51
C ASN A 402 25.10 -24.27 -23.44
N SER A 403 26.12 -24.03 -24.27
CA SER A 403 26.72 -22.72 -24.48
C SER A 403 26.68 -22.32 -25.95
N PHE A 404 26.04 -21.19 -26.26
CA PHE A 404 25.85 -20.66 -27.60
C PHE A 404 26.67 -19.36 -27.79
N GLY A 405 27.89 -19.53 -28.29
CA GLY A 405 28.80 -18.45 -28.68
C GLY A 405 28.32 -17.67 -29.89
N HIS A 406 28.75 -16.41 -30.01
CA HIS A 406 28.45 -15.58 -31.19
C HIS A 406 29.33 -15.97 -32.40
N PRO A 407 28.74 -16.39 -33.54
CA PRO A 407 29.49 -17.02 -34.64
C PRO A 407 30.35 -16.08 -35.49
N HIS A 408 30.24 -14.76 -35.34
CA HIS A 408 30.85 -13.82 -36.31
C HIS A 408 32.21 -13.22 -35.92
N HIS A 409 32.59 -13.16 -34.64
CA HIS A 409 33.85 -12.53 -34.20
C HIS A 409 34.47 -13.25 -32.98
N GLY A 410 35.10 -14.41 -33.19
CA GLY A 410 36.29 -14.94 -32.48
C GLY A 410 36.42 -14.93 -30.95
N HIS A 411 35.41 -14.51 -30.20
CA HIS A 411 35.53 -14.12 -28.78
C HIS A 411 34.39 -14.66 -27.90
N GLY A 412 33.51 -15.50 -28.45
CA GLY A 412 32.49 -16.24 -27.70
C GLY A 412 33.05 -17.55 -27.14
N SER A 413 33.81 -17.48 -26.04
CA SER A 413 34.28 -18.66 -25.31
C SER A 413 33.38 -18.94 -24.11
N GLY A 414 32.56 -19.97 -24.22
CA GLY A 414 31.74 -20.49 -23.12
C GLY A 414 31.65 -22.00 -23.26
N ASN A 415 31.88 -22.73 -22.18
CA ASN A 415 31.82 -24.18 -22.18
C ASN A 415 30.38 -24.66 -21.95
N GLY A 416 30.04 -25.84 -22.49
CA GLY A 416 28.85 -26.56 -22.04
C GLY A 416 28.98 -26.98 -20.57
N GLY A 417 27.87 -27.03 -19.86
CA GLY A 417 27.82 -27.47 -18.46
C GLY A 417 27.99 -28.97 -18.33
N ASN A 418 28.42 -29.45 -17.16
CA ASN A 418 28.55 -30.90 -16.93
C ASN A 418 27.20 -31.52 -16.58
N GLY A 419 26.97 -32.77 -17.01
CA GLY A 419 25.84 -33.58 -16.55
C GLY A 419 26.12 -34.18 -15.17
N GLY A 420 25.07 -34.37 -14.37
CA GLY A 420 25.15 -35.17 -13.15
C GLY A 420 25.19 -36.67 -13.46
N ASN A 421 25.28 -37.53 -12.43
CA ASN A 421 25.33 -38.99 -12.63
C ASN A 421 24.14 -39.49 -13.48
N GLY A 422 24.41 -40.20 -14.58
CA GLY A 422 23.42 -40.63 -15.57
C GLY A 422 22.99 -39.59 -16.61
N GLY A 423 23.39 -38.32 -16.46
CA GLY A 423 23.09 -37.22 -17.38
C GLY A 423 24.24 -36.87 -18.32
N ASN A 424 23.91 -36.32 -19.48
CA ASN A 424 24.87 -35.90 -20.50
C ASN A 424 25.46 -34.52 -20.20
N GLY A 425 26.69 -34.26 -20.67
CA GLY A 425 27.24 -32.91 -20.72
C GLY A 425 26.55 -32.08 -21.80
N GLY A 426 26.44 -30.77 -21.58
CA GLY A 426 25.90 -29.83 -22.55
C GLY A 426 26.88 -29.52 -23.69
N ASP A 427 26.36 -29.16 -24.85
CA ASP A 427 27.14 -28.81 -26.03
C ASP A 427 27.73 -27.38 -25.92
N SER A 428 28.81 -27.11 -26.66
CA SER A 428 29.38 -25.78 -26.89
C SER A 428 29.39 -25.46 -28.38
N PHE A 429 28.79 -24.34 -28.77
CA PHE A 429 28.74 -23.82 -30.13
C PHE A 429 29.53 -22.51 -30.18
N GLY A 430 30.83 -22.56 -30.46
CA GLY A 430 31.71 -21.39 -30.33
C GLY A 430 33.18 -21.77 -30.18
N SER A 431 33.93 -21.08 -29.32
CA SER A 431 35.33 -21.42 -29.01
C SER A 431 35.55 -22.11 -27.66
N GLY A 432 34.48 -22.41 -26.91
CA GLY A 432 34.55 -23.22 -25.68
C GLY A 432 34.45 -24.72 -25.94
N ASN A 433 34.65 -25.52 -24.89
CA ASN A 433 34.53 -26.99 -24.94
C ASN A 433 33.12 -27.46 -24.56
N GLY A 434 32.70 -28.61 -25.09
CA GLY A 434 31.53 -29.33 -24.55
C GLY A 434 31.77 -29.74 -23.09
N GLY A 435 30.68 -29.89 -22.32
CA GLY A 435 30.73 -30.30 -20.93
C GLY A 435 30.97 -31.80 -20.76
N ASN A 436 31.41 -32.23 -19.58
CA ASN A 436 31.56 -33.66 -19.29
C ASN A 436 30.20 -34.30 -18.98
N GLY A 437 29.97 -35.53 -19.44
CA GLY A 437 28.88 -36.36 -18.93
C GLY A 437 29.18 -36.85 -17.53
N GLY A 438 28.13 -37.10 -16.74
CA GLY A 438 28.28 -37.79 -15.47
C GLY A 438 28.47 -39.30 -15.67
N ASN A 439 28.57 -40.05 -14.57
CA ASN A 439 28.81 -41.49 -14.66
C ASN A 439 27.65 -42.20 -15.39
N GLY A 440 27.93 -42.78 -16.57
CA GLY A 440 26.93 -43.39 -17.45
C GLY A 440 26.29 -42.46 -18.49
N GLY A 441 26.61 -41.17 -18.49
CA GLY A 441 26.18 -40.20 -19.52
C GLY A 441 27.26 -39.91 -20.57
N ASN A 442 26.87 -39.32 -21.69
CA ASN A 442 27.80 -38.89 -22.74
C ASN A 442 28.38 -37.49 -22.46
N GLY A 443 29.60 -37.23 -22.91
CA GLY A 443 30.12 -35.87 -23.00
C GLY A 443 29.40 -35.05 -24.06
N GLY A 444 29.31 -33.73 -23.84
CA GLY A 444 28.82 -32.77 -24.82
C GLY A 444 29.85 -32.50 -25.91
N ASN A 445 29.38 -32.05 -27.06
CA ASN A 445 30.18 -31.76 -28.24
C ASN A 445 30.75 -30.34 -28.19
N SER A 446 31.86 -30.13 -28.92
CA SER A 446 32.32 -28.79 -29.30
C SER A 446 32.13 -28.60 -30.79
N VAL A 447 31.36 -27.58 -31.18
CA VAL A 447 31.13 -27.18 -32.57
C VAL A 447 31.83 -25.84 -32.80
N HIS A 448 33.02 -25.92 -33.39
CA HIS A 448 33.79 -24.75 -33.83
C HIS A 448 33.38 -24.36 -35.26
N HIS A 449 33.09 -23.07 -35.48
CA HIS A 449 32.76 -22.46 -36.77
C HIS A 449 33.86 -21.49 -37.24
#